data_AF-A0A401HB04-F1
#
_entry.id   AF-A0A401HB04-F1
#
_cell.length_a   1.000
_cell.length_b   1.000
_cell.length_c   1.000
_cell.angle_alpha   90.00
_cell.angle_beta   90.00
_cell.angle_gamma   90.00
#
_symmetry.space_group_name_H-M   'P 1'
#
loop_
_entity.id
_entity.type
_entity.pdbx_description
1 polymer ?
#
loop_
_entity_poly.entity_id
_entity_poly.type
_entity_poly.pdbx_seq_one_letter_code
_entity_poly.pdbx_strand_id
1 'polypeptide(L)'
;MSEQIITVIRVRLVGRRWRLSFLKALAEKLMEVLGGDIEVRINSFIAQPSRLPITDVDIFSGSVEKLTDVKRAVEDVLQENNYPLGRLLTVKHVQVSMAAGEG
;
A
#
# COMPACT_ATOMS: atom_id res chain seq x y z
N MET A 1 25.04 12.14 -3.71
CA MET A 1 24.09 11.02 -3.90
C MET A 1 22.89 11.58 -4.61
N SER A 2 22.49 11.02 -5.75
CA SER A 2 21.31 11.48 -6.50
C SER A 2 20.05 10.85 -5.91
N GLU A 3 19.13 11.66 -5.42
CA GLU A 3 17.79 11.20 -5.07
C GLU A 3 16.99 10.97 -6.35
N GLN A 4 16.37 9.79 -6.47
CA GLN A 4 15.45 9.50 -7.56
C GLN A 4 14.02 9.68 -7.05
N ILE A 5 13.25 10.54 -7.72
CA ILE A 5 11.82 10.68 -7.47
C ILE A 5 11.09 9.64 -8.31
N ILE A 6 10.37 8.73 -7.65
CA ILE A 6 9.59 7.67 -8.29
C ILE A 6 8.12 7.88 -7.95
N THR A 7 7.24 7.63 -8.91
CA THR A 7 5.80 7.61 -8.67
C THR A 7 5.38 6.20 -8.29
N VAL A 8 4.69 6.06 -7.15
CA VAL A 8 4.19 4.79 -6.63
C VAL A 8 2.69 4.84 -6.39
N ILE A 9 2.05 3.68 -6.29
CA ILE A 9 0.68 3.57 -5.79
C ILE A 9 0.76 3.45 -4.26
N ARG A 10 0.17 4.42 -3.55
CA ARG A 10 0.03 4.37 -2.09
C ARG A 10 -1.38 3.96 -1.71
N VAL A 11 -1.47 2.87 -0.98
CA VAL A 11 -2.67 2.44 -0.27
C VAL A 11 -2.55 2.90 1.18
N ARG A 12 -3.47 3.76 1.63
CA ARG A 12 -3.50 4.26 2.99
C ARG A 12 -4.61 3.57 3.78
N LEU A 13 -4.21 2.89 4.85
CA LEU A 13 -5.11 2.19 5.76
C LEU A 13 -5.08 2.82 7.16
N VAL A 14 -6.20 2.80 7.88
CA VAL A 14 -6.24 3.09 9.32
C VAL A 14 -6.11 1.80 10.13
N GLY A 15 -5.12 1.76 11.02
CA GLY A 15 -4.75 0.62 11.85
C GLY A 15 -3.23 0.56 12.08
N ARG A 16 -2.78 0.08 13.25
CA ARG A 16 -1.34 -0.07 13.58
C ARG A 16 -0.87 -1.52 13.56
N ARG A 17 -1.77 -2.45 13.84
CA ARG A 17 -1.47 -3.88 13.96
C ARG A 17 -2.38 -4.63 13.01
N TRP A 18 -1.78 -5.14 11.94
CA TRP A 18 -2.42 -5.99 10.96
C TRP A 18 -2.07 -7.44 11.27
N ARG A 19 -3.04 -8.34 11.09
CA ARG A 19 -2.76 -9.78 11.20
C ARG A 19 -1.79 -10.17 10.09
N LEU A 20 -0.86 -11.07 10.40
CA LEU A 20 0.08 -11.57 9.41
C LEU A 20 -0.65 -12.23 8.22
N SER A 21 -1.76 -12.91 8.48
CA SER A 21 -2.62 -13.50 7.43
C SER A 21 -3.15 -12.45 6.45
N PHE A 22 -3.59 -11.29 6.97
CA PHE A 22 -4.05 -10.19 6.14
C PHE A 22 -2.91 -9.60 5.30
N LEU A 23 -1.73 -9.39 5.89
CA LEU A 23 -0.59 -8.85 5.16
C LEU A 23 -0.13 -9.78 4.03
N LYS A 24 -0.18 -11.11 4.27
CA LYS A 24 0.10 -12.12 3.24
C LYS A 24 -0.94 -12.09 2.12
N ALA A 25 -2.23 -12.17 2.47
CA ALA A 25 -3.32 -12.11 1.50
C ALA A 25 -3.27 -10.81 0.67
N LEU A 26 -2.94 -9.68 1.30
CA LEU A 26 -2.77 -8.41 0.61
C LEU A 26 -1.62 -8.47 -0.40
N ALA A 27 -0.45 -8.97 0.01
CA ALA A 27 0.70 -9.08 -0.89
C ALA A 27 0.39 -10.01 -2.08
N GLU A 28 -0.22 -11.17 -1.83
CA GLU A 28 -0.63 -12.13 -2.86
C GLU A 28 -1.62 -11.52 -3.86
N LYS A 29 -2.66 -10.85 -3.36
CA LYS A 29 -3.67 -10.20 -4.22
C LYS A 29 -3.07 -9.07 -5.05
N LEU A 30 -2.16 -8.28 -4.48
CA LEU A 30 -1.48 -7.21 -5.21
C LEU A 30 -0.58 -7.76 -6.31
N MET A 31 0.16 -8.84 -6.07
CA MET A 31 0.97 -9.51 -7.10
C MET A 31 0.12 -10.02 -8.25
N GLU A 32 -1.03 -10.64 -7.95
CA GLU A 32 -2.00 -11.12 -8.95
C GLU A 32 -2.49 -9.97 -9.86
N VAL A 33 -2.94 -8.87 -9.26
CA VAL A 33 -3.53 -7.73 -9.99
C VAL A 33 -2.49 -6.95 -10.78
N LEU A 34 -1.28 -6.81 -10.23
CA LEU A 34 -0.23 -6.03 -10.86
C LEU A 34 0.54 -6.84 -11.91
N GLY A 35 0.48 -8.18 -11.85
CA GLY A 35 0.93 -9.08 -12.91
C GLY A 35 2.44 -9.35 -12.91
N GLY A 36 3.06 -9.42 -11.74
CA GLY A 36 4.49 -9.72 -11.61
C GLY A 36 5.05 -9.47 -10.22
N ASP A 37 6.38 -9.56 -10.12
CA ASP A 37 7.12 -9.20 -8.92
C ASP A 37 6.95 -7.70 -8.65
N ILE A 38 6.38 -7.38 -7.49
CA ILE A 38 6.21 -6.02 -7.00
C ILE A 38 7.06 -5.84 -5.75
N GLU A 39 7.71 -4.69 -5.65
CA GLU A 39 8.26 -4.26 -4.37
C GLU A 39 7.17 -3.51 -3.60
N VAL A 40 6.99 -3.88 -2.33
CA VAL A 40 6.04 -3.24 -1.42
C VAL A 40 6.76 -2.76 -0.18
N ARG A 41 6.58 -1.48 0.17
CA ARG A 41 7.07 -0.92 1.43
C ARG A 41 5.90 -0.58 2.34
N ILE A 42 5.98 -1.04 3.59
CA ILE A 42 4.95 -0.82 4.58
C ILE A 42 5.47 0.13 5.65
N ASN A 43 4.83 1.28 5.79
CA ASN A 43 5.19 2.31 6.75
C ASN A 43 4.02 2.56 7.70
N SER A 44 4.21 2.31 9.00
CA SER A 44 3.16 2.53 10.01
C SER A 44 3.54 3.67 10.97
N PHE A 45 2.65 4.63 11.14
CA PHE A 45 2.87 5.82 11.97
C PHE A 45 1.57 6.30 12.63
N ILE A 46 1.68 7.24 13.58
CA ILE A 46 0.52 7.90 14.18
C ILE A 46 0.35 9.25 13.47
N ALA A 47 -0.75 9.42 12.74
CA ALA A 47 -1.05 10.67 12.04
C ALA A 47 -1.46 11.77 13.03
N GLN A 48 -0.89 12.96 12.87
CA GLN A 48 -1.30 14.16 13.62
C GLN A 48 -2.15 15.08 12.75
N PRO A 49 -3.12 15.83 13.32
CA PRO A 49 -3.48 15.90 14.74
C PRO A 49 -4.48 14.82 15.18
N SER A 50 -5.03 14.03 14.26
CA SER A 50 -6.12 13.07 14.52
C SER A 50 -5.76 11.91 15.46
N ARG A 51 -4.46 11.70 15.73
CA ARG A 51 -3.90 10.58 16.51
C ARG A 51 -4.33 9.21 15.97
N LEU A 52 -4.74 9.15 14.70
CA LEU A 52 -5.13 7.90 14.07
C LEU A 52 -3.88 7.09 13.68
N PRO A 53 -3.83 5.79 14.00
CA PRO A 53 -2.79 4.93 13.48
C PRO A 53 -2.99 4.74 11.98
N ILE A 54 -1.98 5.06 11.19
CA ILE A 54 -1.99 4.90 9.74
C ILE A 54 -0.93 3.88 9.33
N THR A 55 -1.28 3.03 8.37
CA THR A 55 -0.35 2.22 7.62
C THR A 55 -0.44 2.63 6.15
N ASP A 56 0.66 3.19 5.63
CA ASP A 56 0.84 3.40 4.21
C ASP A 56 1.53 2.15 3.62
N VAL A 57 0.95 1.60 2.55
CA VAL A 57 1.52 0.52 1.74
C VAL A 57 1.87 1.13 0.39
N ASP A 58 3.16 1.33 0.14
CA ASP A 58 3.70 1.88 -1.09
C ASP A 58 4.07 0.73 -2.02
N ILE A 59 3.43 0.70 -3.19
CA ILE A 59 3.58 -0.34 -4.19
C ILE A 59 4.36 0.22 -5.36
N PHE A 60 5.58 -0.29 -5.53
CA PHE A 60 6.48 0.06 -6.60
C PHE A 60 6.17 -0.84 -7.78
N SER A 61 5.13 -0.48 -8.52
CA SER A 61 4.80 -1.12 -9.78
C SER A 61 5.02 -0.12 -10.90
N GLY A 62 5.65 -0.55 -12.00
CA GLY A 62 5.85 0.30 -13.19
C GLY A 62 4.56 0.73 -13.89
N SER A 63 3.38 0.31 -13.40
CA SER A 63 2.07 0.58 -14.00
C SER A 63 1.26 1.56 -13.15
N VAL A 64 1.24 2.83 -13.57
CA VAL A 64 0.48 3.93 -12.95
C VAL A 64 -1.03 3.81 -13.27
N GLU A 65 -1.46 2.90 -14.13
CA GLU A 65 -2.85 2.86 -14.60
C GLU A 65 -3.78 1.98 -13.74
N LYS A 66 -3.25 1.21 -12.78
CA LYS A 66 -3.99 0.16 -12.06
C LYS A 66 -4.63 0.58 -10.72
N LEU A 67 -4.82 1.89 -10.46
CA LEU A 67 -5.37 2.36 -9.17
C LEU A 67 -6.73 1.73 -8.80
N THR A 68 -7.64 1.62 -9.77
CA THR A 68 -8.98 1.08 -9.54
C THR A 68 -8.91 -0.40 -9.16
N ASP A 69 -8.04 -1.16 -9.82
CA ASP A 69 -7.89 -2.59 -9.56
C ASP A 69 -7.20 -2.82 -8.21
N VAL A 70 -6.17 -2.04 -7.89
CA VAL A 70 -5.53 -2.06 -6.55
C VAL A 70 -6.54 -1.72 -5.47
N LYS A 71 -7.40 -0.71 -5.69
CA LYS A 71 -8.44 -0.35 -4.72
C LYS A 71 -9.39 -1.53 -4.48
N ARG A 72 -9.93 -2.14 -5.54
CA ARG A 72 -10.83 -3.29 -5.42
C ARG A 72 -10.14 -4.46 -4.70
N ALA A 73 -8.91 -4.77 -5.07
CA ALA A 73 -8.12 -5.83 -4.45
C ALA A 73 -7.95 -5.64 -2.93
N VAL A 74 -7.67 -4.40 -2.50
CA VAL A 74 -7.54 -4.07 -1.08
C VAL A 74 -8.89 -4.20 -0.36
N GLU A 75 -9.98 -3.74 -1.00
CA GLU A 75 -11.34 -3.86 -0.45
C GLU A 75 -11.75 -5.33 -0.28
N ASP A 76 -11.49 -6.19 -1.28
CA ASP A 76 -11.75 -7.62 -1.25
C ASP A 76 -10.98 -8.29 -0.09
N VAL A 77 -9.67 -8.04 0.01
CA VAL A 77 -8.82 -8.62 1.06
C VAL A 77 -9.26 -8.15 2.46
N LEU A 78 -9.69 -6.89 2.59
CA LEU A 78 -10.26 -6.38 3.85
C LEU A 78 -11.51 -7.17 4.23
N GLN A 79 -12.45 -7.36 3.29
CA GLN A 79 -13.69 -8.09 3.53
C GLN A 79 -13.43 -9.56 3.88
N GLU A 80 -12.60 -10.26 3.09
CA GLU A 80 -12.23 -11.66 3.33
C GLU A 80 -11.58 -11.89 4.70
N ASN A 81 -10.84 -10.90 5.20
CA ASN A 81 -10.18 -10.95 6.50
C ASN A 81 -11.02 -10.35 7.64
N ASN A 82 -12.31 -10.07 7.41
CA ASN A 82 -13.25 -9.49 8.38
C ASN A 82 -12.81 -8.12 8.94
N TYR A 83 -12.18 -7.30 8.11
CA TYR A 83 -11.92 -5.90 8.38
C TYR A 83 -12.98 -5.01 7.72
N PRO A 84 -13.43 -3.93 8.39
CA PRO A 84 -14.38 -3.01 7.78
C PRO A 84 -13.72 -2.21 6.66
N LEU A 85 -14.43 -1.98 5.56
CA LEU A 85 -13.95 -1.21 4.40
C LEU A 85 -13.57 0.23 4.76
N GLY A 86 -14.18 0.80 5.80
CA GLY A 86 -13.79 2.12 6.34
C GLY A 86 -12.35 2.19 6.86
N ARG A 87 -11.62 1.05 6.89
CA ARG A 87 -10.18 1.05 7.11
C ARG A 87 -9.38 1.53 5.91
N LEU A 88 -9.88 1.38 4.69
CA LEU A 88 -9.26 1.94 3.50
C LEU A 88 -9.59 3.42 3.40
N LEU A 89 -8.59 4.27 3.60
CA LEU A 89 -8.77 5.72 3.54
C LEU A 89 -8.59 6.24 2.12
N THR A 90 -7.50 5.85 1.45
CA THR A 90 -7.21 6.30 0.08
C THR A 90 -6.34 5.30 -0.68
N VAL A 91 -6.48 5.32 -2.00
CA VAL A 91 -5.54 4.71 -2.96
C VAL A 91 -5.21 5.80 -3.98
N LYS A 92 -3.94 6.17 -4.12
CA LYS A 92 -3.53 7.27 -5.00
C LYS A 92 -2.08 7.15 -5.44
N HIS A 93 -1.73 7.87 -6.50
CA HIS A 93 -0.34 8.10 -6.84
C HIS A 93 0.30 9.08 -5.88
N VAL A 94 1.53 8.79 -5.48
CA VAL A 94 2.39 9.70 -4.73
C VAL A 94 3.80 9.64 -5.28
N GLN A 95 4.50 10.76 -5.21
CA GLN A 95 5.93 10.83 -5.48
C GLN A 95 6.69 10.52 -4.20
N VAL A 96 7.62 9.57 -4.27
CA VAL A 96 8.52 9.21 -3.17
C VAL A 96 9.95 9.44 -3.60
N SER A 97 10.76 10.02 -2.72
CA SER A 97 12.21 10.11 -2.91
C SER A 97 12.84 8.79 -2.46
N MET A 98 13.63 8.18 -3.33
CA MET A 98 14.47 7.05 -3.02
C MET A 98 15.94 7.48 -3.08
N ALA A 99 16.68 7.13 -2.03
CA ALA A 99 18.13 7.13 -2.12
C ALA A 99 18.54 6.08 -3.16
N ALA A 100 19.39 6.46 -4.11
CA ALA A 100 19.95 5.50 -5.07
C ALA A 100 20.84 4.49 -4.31
N GLY A 101 20.41 3.23 -4.26
CA GLY A 101 21.02 2.11 -3.51
C GLY A 101 20.06 1.63 -2.42
N GLU A 102 19.56 0.40 -2.41
CA GLU A 102 20.24 -0.88 -2.62
C GLU A 102 19.43 -1.75 -3.60
N GLY A 103 20.08 -2.24 -4.65
CA GLY A 103 19.59 -3.32 -5.50
C GLY A 103 20.16 -4.65 -5.06
#